data_AF-A0A7V7Z9B3-F1
#
_entry.id   AF-A0A7V7Z9B3-F1
#
_cell.length_a   1.000
_cell.length_b   1.000
_cell.length_c   1.000
_cell.angle_alpha   90.00
_cell.angle_beta   90.00
_cell.angle_gamma   90.00
#
_symmetry.space_group_name_H-M   'P 1'
#
loop_
_entity.id
_entity.type
_entity.pdbx_description
1 polymer ?
#
loop_
_entity_poly.entity_id
_entity_poly.type
_entity_poly.pdbx_seq_one_letter_code
_entity_poly.pdbx_strand_id
1 'polypeptide(L)' 'MRDVVNEVYKKMKVGSIAWVRPVAAKGDTLETFQASYEHAKALADEGLITIGDVKRQADNLIEAIRIHRIG' A
#
# COMPACT_ATOMS: atom_id res chain seq x y z
N MET A 1 -3.67 12.98 -6.59
CA MET A 1 -3.52 12.26 -5.32
C MET A 1 -2.29 11.37 -5.44
N ARG A 2 -1.38 11.38 -4.46
CA ARG A 2 -0.12 10.62 -4.54
C ARG A 2 -0.42 9.17 -4.18
N ASP A 3 -0.01 8.22 -5.02
CA ASP A 3 -0.22 6.81 -4.74
C ASP A 3 1.08 6.16 -4.28
N VAL A 4 1.28 6.14 -2.96
CA VAL A 4 2.48 5.57 -2.34
C VAL A 4 2.61 4.08 -2.61
N VAL A 5 1.48 3.38 -2.78
CA VAL A 5 1.46 1.96 -3.14
C VAL A 5 2.05 1.74 -4.52
N ASN A 6 1.63 2.51 -5.53
CA ASN A 6 2.17 2.43 -6.88
C ASN A 6 3.65 2.85 -6.94
N GLU A 7 4.06 3.86 -6.17
CA GLU A 7 5.49 4.22 -6.07
C GLU A 7 6.32 3.06 -5.50
N VAL A 8 5.84 2.41 -4.45
CA VAL A 8 6.52 1.26 -3.84
C VAL A 8 6.49 0.07 -4.80
N TYR A 9 5.36 -0.25 -5.40
CA TYR A 9 5.21 -1.30 -6.42
C TYR A 9 6.20 -1.13 -7.58
N LYS A 10 6.29 0.07 -8.17
CA LYS A 10 7.22 0.37 -9.28
C LYS A 10 8.69 0.21 -8.87
N LYS A 11 9.04 0.47 -7.61
CA LYS A 11 10.40 0.31 -7.08
C LYS A 11 10.71 -1.12 -6.65
N MET A 12 9.70 -1.92 -6.34
CA MET A 12 9.86 -3.31 -5.92
C MET A 12 10.20 -4.21 -7.11
N LYS A 13 11.03 -5.23 -6.87
CA LYS A 13 11.23 -6.32 -7.84
C LYS A 13 10.11 -7.35 -7.72
N VAL A 14 9.79 -8.03 -8.82
CA VAL A 14 8.87 -9.19 -8.81
C VAL A 14 9.39 -10.24 -7.82
N GLY A 15 8.49 -10.80 -7.01
CA GLY A 15 8.79 -11.71 -5.91
C GLY A 15 9.17 -11.02 -4.59
N SER A 16 9.32 -9.70 -4.55
CA SER A 16 9.68 -8.97 -3.33
C SER A 16 8.46 -8.61 -2.49
N ILE A 17 8.68 -8.51 -1.18
CA ILE A 17 7.66 -8.12 -0.21
C ILE A 17 8.08 -6.80 0.45
N ALA A 18 7.16 -5.85 0.57
CA ALA A 18 7.43 -4.57 1.22
C ALA A 18 6.27 -4.13 2.11
N TRP A 19 6.64 -3.38 3.14
CA TRP A 19 5.68 -2.65 3.97
C TRP A 19 5.49 -1.25 3.39
N VAL A 20 4.25 -0.92 3.04
CA VAL A 20 3.83 0.42 2.64
C VAL A 20 3.20 1.09 3.85
N ARG A 21 3.62 2.32 4.13
CA ARG A 21 3.10 3.18 5.20
C ARG A 21 2.88 4.58 4.65
N PRO A 22 1.91 5.36 5.15
CA PRO A 22 1.81 6.77 4.81
C PRO A 22 3.06 7.51 5.27
N VAL A 23 3.57 8.39 4.41
CA VAL A 23 4.77 9.18 4.68
C VAL A 23 4.35 10.59 5.08
N ALA A 24 4.20 10.82 6.39
CA ALA A 24 3.87 12.14 6.93
C ALA A 24 4.84 13.24 6.45
N ALA A 25 6.12 12.89 6.29
CA ALA A 25 7.16 13.78 5.74
C ALA A 25 6.90 14.24 4.29
N LYS A 26 6.01 13.58 3.56
CA LYS A 26 5.59 13.93 2.19
C LYS A 26 4.15 14.49 2.14
N GLY A 27 3.55 14.72 3.30
CA GLY A 27 2.18 15.22 3.42
C GLY A 27 1.10 14.13 3.33
N ASP A 28 1.46 12.85 3.33
CA ASP A 28 0.49 11.76 3.37
C ASP A 28 -0.10 11.63 4.79
N THR A 29 -1.43 11.63 4.87
CA THR A 29 -2.19 11.34 6.09
C THR A 29 -2.78 9.93 6.05
N LEU A 30 -3.18 9.40 7.21
CA LEU A 30 -3.87 8.11 7.31
C LEU A 30 -5.15 8.06 6.46
N GLU A 31 -5.85 9.19 6.33
CA GLU A 31 -7.05 9.32 5.50
C GLU A 31 -6.72 9.22 4.01
N THR A 32 -5.65 9.88 3.54
CA THR A 32 -5.21 9.73 2.14
C THR A 32 -4.69 8.32 1.85
N PHE A 33 -4.18 7.62 2.87
CA PHE A 33 -3.67 6.25 2.73
C PHE A 33 -4.78 5.21 2.51
N GLN A 34 -6.01 5.48 2.97
CA GLN A 34 -7.18 4.65 2.63
C GLN A 34 -7.37 4.55 1.11
N ALA A 35 -7.24 5.65 0.38
CA ALA A 35 -7.34 5.63 -1.07
C ALA A 35 -6.21 4.82 -1.73
N SER A 36 -4.99 4.92 -1.20
CA SER A 36 -3.86 4.08 -1.67
C SER A 36 -4.07 2.60 -1.37
N TYR A 37 -4.73 2.25 -0.28
CA TYR A 37 -5.09 0.87 0.00
C TYR A 37 -6.12 0.31 -1.00
N GLU A 38 -7.14 1.10 -1.34
CA GLU A 38 -8.11 0.71 -2.37
C GLU A 38 -7.41 0.51 -3.73
N HIS A 39 -6.39 1.31 -4.03
CA HIS A 39 -5.55 1.09 -5.21
C HIS A 39 -4.68 -0.17 -5.09
N ALA A 40 -4.15 -0.49 -3.91
CA ALA A 40 -3.46 -1.76 -3.67
C ALA A 40 -4.38 -2.97 -3.92
N LYS A 41 -5.65 -2.87 -3.53
CA LYS A 41 -6.63 -3.92 -3.81
C LYS A 41 -6.88 -4.07 -5.30
N ALA A 42 -7.02 -2.97 -6.04
CA ALA A 42 -7.18 -3.02 -7.49
C ALA A 42 -6.00 -3.76 -8.15
N LEU A 43 -4.76 -3.42 -7.78
CA LEU A 43 -3.57 -4.11 -8.27
C LEU A 43 -3.52 -5.60 -7.86
N ALA A 44 -4.10 -5.94 -6.71
CA ALA A 44 -4.19 -7.33 -6.27
C ALA A 44 -5.25 -8.12 -7.05
N ASP A 45 -6.38 -7.49 -7.37
CA ASP A 45 -7.44 -8.03 -8.22
C ASP A 45 -6.93 -8.27 -9.65
N GLU A 46 -6.08 -7.36 -10.16
CA GLU A 46 -5.38 -7.50 -11.44
C GLU A 46 -4.28 -8.58 -11.42
N GLY A 47 -3.97 -9.17 -10.25
CA GLY A 47 -2.94 -10.20 -10.11
C GLY A 47 -1.50 -9.67 -10.17
N LEU A 48 -1.30 -8.37 -9.99
CA LEU A 48 0.03 -7.73 -10.00
C LEU A 48 0.71 -7.81 -8.63
N ILE A 49 -0.08 -7.70 -7.55
CA ILE A 49 0.40 -7.80 -6.17
C ILE A 49 -0.49 -8.72 -5.33
N THR A 50 -0.05 -9.04 -4.12
CA THR A 50 -0.86 -9.70 -3.09
C THR A 50 -0.74 -8.90 -1.81
N ILE A 51 -1.88 -8.60 -1.19
CA ILE A 51 -1.91 -7.95 0.13
C ILE A 51 -1.83 -9.04 1.19
N GLY A 52 -0.74 -9.05 1.96
CA GLY A 52 -0.49 -10.06 2.98
C GLY A 52 -1.05 -9.69 4.35
N ASP A 53 -0.67 -8.51 4.85
CA ASP A 53 -1.02 -8.04 6.20
C ASP A 53 -1.46 -6.57 6.16
N VAL A 54 -2.44 -6.20 6.97
CA VAL A 54 -2.98 -4.84 7.02
C VAL A 54 -3.05 -4.41 8.47
N LYS A 55 -2.18 -3.47 8.85
CA LYS A 55 -2.20 -2.84 10.16
C LYS A 55 -3.16 -1.66 10.15
N ARG A 56 -4.05 -1.64 11.13
CA ARG A 56 -5.00 -0.56 11.37
C ARG A 56 -4.75 0.05 12.74
N GLN A 57 -4.96 1.35 12.85
CA GLN A 57 -4.97 2.07 14.11
C GLN A 57 -6.29 1.90 14.87
N ALA A 58 -6.32 2.37 16.12
CA ALA A 58 -7.48 2.36 17.00
C ALA A 58 -8.72 3.02 16.37
N ASP A 59 -8.53 4.04 15.53
CA ASP A 59 -9.59 4.73 14.77
C ASP A 59 -10.03 3.99 13.50
N ASN A 60 -9.66 2.71 13.34
CA ASN A 60 -9.96 1.86 12.19
C ASN A 60 -9.33 2.33 10.85
N LEU A 61 -8.47 3.35 10.90
CA LEU A 61 -7.68 3.83 9.77
C LEU A 61 -6.49 2.91 9.50
N ILE A 62 -6.11 2.79 8.23
CA ILE A 62 -4.99 1.93 7.82
C ILE A 62 -3.68 2.64 8.13
N GLU A 63 -2.84 2.03 8.96
CA GLU A 63 -1.51 2.49 9.32
C GLU A 63 -0.45 1.98 8.33
N ALA A 64 -0.56 0.71 7.94
CA ALA A 64 0.41 0.07 7.09
C ALA A 64 -0.19 -1.13 6.37
N ILE A 65 0.29 -1.40 5.17
CA ILE A 65 -0.04 -2.62 4.44
C ILE A 65 1.21 -3.32 3.98
N ARG A 66 1.19 -4.64 4.00
CA ARG A 66 2.24 -5.49 3.46
C ARG A 66 1.80 -5.96 2.09
N ILE A 67 2.55 -5.57 1.06
CA ILE A 67 2.31 -6.00 -0.31
C ILE A 67 3.42 -6.92 -0.78
N HIS A 68 3.06 -7.96 -1.53
CA HIS A 68 3.96 -8.86 -2.23
C HIS A 68 3.79 -8.63 -3.72
N ARG A 69 4.85 -8.24 -4.41
CA ARG A 69 4.81 -8.11 -5.86
C ARG A 69 4.89 -9.50 -6.49
N ILE A 70 3.91 -9.86 -7.30
CA ILE A 70 3.84 -11.16 -7.98
C ILE A 70 3.88 -11.03 -9.51
N GLY A 71 3.51 -9.87 -10.07
CA GLY A 71 3.53 -9.54 -11.51
C GLY A 71 4.43 -8.39 -11.90
#